data_AF-D0NWC8-F1
#
_entry.id   AF-D0NWC8-F1
#
_cell.length_a   1.000
_cell.length_b   1.000
_cell.length_c   1.000
_cell.angle_alpha   90.00
_cell.angle_beta   90.00
_cell.angle_gamma   90.00
#
_symmetry.space_group_name_H-M   'P 1'
#
loop_
_entity.id
_entity.type
_entity.pdbx_description
1 polymer ?
#
loop_
_entity_poly.entity_id
_entity_poly.type
_entity_poly.pdbx_seq_one_letter_code
_entity_poly.pdbx_strand_id
1 'polypeptide(L)'
;MSKIPDEGLVYDYRFDTRRCVWVNWMNASGTFEIPRDAQFTQVLDSAIDSERSVWLLDSLIRHQFHVLCTGDTGTGKSVSIKKKLLGGLNNPPGSEKPLKLAPSIFLNFSAQTTA
;
A
#
# COMPACT_ATOMS: atom_id res chain seq x y z
N MET A 1 4.98 25.82 -9.06
CA MET A 1 4.41 24.54 -8.59
C MET A 1 4.23 23.65 -9.82
N SER A 2 4.63 22.37 -9.77
CA SER A 2 4.49 21.46 -10.92
C SER A 2 3.01 21.25 -11.26
N LYS A 3 2.66 21.38 -12.55
CA LYS A 3 1.30 21.11 -13.05
C LYS A 3 1.07 19.60 -13.10
N ILE A 4 -0.15 19.18 -12.77
CA ILE A 4 -0.57 17.80 -12.99
C ILE A 4 -0.58 17.49 -14.49
N PRO A 5 -0.18 16.28 -14.93
CA PRO A 5 -0.25 15.91 -16.33
C PRO A 5 -1.69 15.95 -16.86
N ASP A 6 -1.86 16.41 -18.10
CA ASP A 6 -3.17 16.49 -18.76
C ASP A 6 -3.70 15.11 -19.21
N GLU A 7 -2.81 14.12 -19.30
CA GLU A 7 -3.14 12.74 -19.66
C GLU A 7 -3.59 11.94 -18.43
N GLY A 8 -4.68 11.19 -18.54
CA GLY A 8 -5.22 10.38 -17.45
C GLY A 8 -5.99 11.17 -16.40
N LEU A 9 -6.30 10.52 -15.28
CA LEU A 9 -7.01 11.11 -14.15
C LEU A 9 -6.02 11.49 -13.04
N VAL A 10 -6.43 12.40 -12.14
CA VAL A 10 -5.65 12.74 -10.94
C VAL A 10 -5.27 11.52 -10.11
N TYR A 11 -6.10 10.48 -10.14
CA TYR A 11 -5.90 9.24 -9.42
C TYR A 11 -4.75 8.39 -9.97
N ASP A 12 -4.33 8.60 -11.21
CA ASP A 12 -3.23 7.87 -11.85
C ASP A 12 -1.86 8.38 -11.39
N TYR A 13 -1.83 9.49 -10.64
CA TYR A 13 -0.62 10.15 -10.22
C TYR A 13 -0.49 10.25 -8.70
N ARG A 14 0.76 10.30 -8.25
CA ARG A 14 1.17 10.70 -6.91
C ARG A 14 2.14 11.88 -7.00
N PHE A 15 2.11 12.76 -6.01
CA PHE A 15 3.06 13.86 -5.94
C PHE A 15 4.34 13.43 -5.18
N ASP A 16 5.48 13.49 -5.85
CA ASP A 16 6.79 13.31 -5.23
C ASP A 16 7.22 14.64 -4.62
N THR A 17 7.15 14.74 -3.29
CA THR A 17 7.50 15.96 -2.54
C THR A 17 8.99 16.27 -2.54
N ARG A 18 9.86 15.30 -2.81
CA ARG A 18 11.32 15.52 -2.87
C ARG A 18 11.72 16.14 -4.19
N ARG A 19 11.11 15.68 -5.28
CA ARG A 19 11.36 16.16 -6.64
C ARG A 19 10.42 17.29 -7.07
N CYS A 20 9.36 17.52 -6.31
CA CYS A 20 8.29 18.48 -6.62
C CYS A 20 7.63 18.22 -7.97
N VAL A 21 7.37 16.94 -8.31
CA VAL A 21 6.76 16.52 -9.59
C VAL A 21 5.66 15.49 -9.37
N TRP A 22 4.69 15.45 -10.30
CA TRP A 22 3.69 14.38 -10.39
C TRP A 22 4.27 13.16 -11.10
N VAL A 23 4.07 11.98 -10.55
CA VAL A 23 4.59 10.71 -11.07
C VAL A 23 3.45 9.71 -11.16
N ASN A 24 3.31 9.03 -12.30
CA ASN A 24 2.32 7.97 -12.45
C ASN A 24 2.65 6.81 -11.50
N TRP A 25 1.64 6.23 -10.84
CA TRP A 25 1.84 5.13 -9.89
C TRP A 25 2.62 3.96 -10.51
N MET A 26 2.32 3.59 -11.76
CA MET A 26 2.95 2.47 -12.46
C MET A 26 4.41 2.73 -12.83
N ASN A 27 4.78 4.00 -13.03
CA ASN A 27 6.17 4.39 -13.30
C ASN A 27 7.00 4.48 -12.01
N ALA A 28 6.33 4.53 -10.86
CA ALA A 28 6.96 4.63 -9.55
C ALA A 28 7.23 3.25 -8.92
N SER A 29 6.41 2.24 -9.25
CA SER A 29 6.70 0.83 -8.98
C SER A 29 7.75 0.36 -9.99
N GLY A 30 8.94 -0.03 -9.53
CA GLY A 30 9.92 -0.67 -10.41
C GLY A 30 9.30 -1.88 -11.14
N THR A 31 9.84 -2.23 -12.30
CA THR A 31 9.33 -3.29 -13.18
C THR A 31 9.05 -4.57 -12.38
N PHE A 32 7.78 -4.90 -12.17
CA PHE A 32 7.37 -6.13 -11.51
C PHE A 32 7.33 -7.24 -12.56
N GLU A 33 8.38 -8.06 -12.64
CA GLU A 33 8.36 -9.28 -13.44
C GLU A 33 7.60 -10.36 -12.67
N ILE A 34 6.48 -10.82 -13.25
CA ILE A 34 5.70 -11.93 -12.71
C ILE A 34 6.48 -13.23 -12.99
N PRO A 35 6.93 -13.99 -11.97
CA PRO A 35 7.58 -15.27 -12.17
C PRO A 35 6.62 -16.25 -12.87
N ARG A 36 7.14 -17.14 -13.74
CA ARG A 36 6.30 -18.11 -14.48
C ARG A 36 5.48 -19.04 -13.58
N ASP A 37 5.94 -19.25 -12.34
CA ASP A 37 5.29 -20.10 -11.33
C ASP A 37 4.47 -19.30 -10.31
N ALA A 38 4.16 -18.03 -10.62
CA ALA A 38 3.41 -17.17 -9.72
C ALA A 38 2.00 -17.73 -9.47
N GLN A 39 1.63 -17.86 -8.20
CA GLN A 39 0.24 -18.18 -7.85
C GLN A 39 -0.67 -17.06 -8.34
N PHE A 40 -1.90 -17.39 -8.75
CA PHE A 40 -2.87 -16.43 -9.30
C PHE A 40 -3.12 -15.22 -8.37
N THR A 41 -3.00 -15.43 -7.06
CA THR A 41 -3.03 -14.40 -6.01
C THR A 41 -1.94 -13.34 -6.12
N GLN A 42 -0.83 -13.58 -6.84
CA GLN A 42 0.26 -12.62 -7.08
C GLN A 42 0.02 -11.73 -8.31
N VAL A 43 -0.87 -12.12 -9.22
CA VAL A 43 -1.20 -11.33 -10.43
C VAL A 43 -2.14 -10.15 -10.11
N LEU A 44 -2.90 -10.25 -9.02
CA LEU A 44 -3.79 -9.19 -8.51
C LEU A 44 -3.06 -7.90 -8.07
N ASP A 45 -1.74 -7.97 -7.85
CA ASP A 45 -0.92 -6.89 -7.28
C ASP A 45 -0.48 -5.82 -8.32
N SER A 46 -0.97 -5.87 -9.57
CA SER A 46 -0.55 -4.97 -10.67
C SER A 46 -1.50 -3.79 -10.96
N ALA A 47 -2.56 -3.60 -10.15
CA ALA A 47 -3.51 -2.50 -10.33
C ALA A 47 -3.09 -1.23 -9.58
N ILE A 48 -3.24 -0.06 -10.22
CA ILE A 48 -2.96 1.27 -9.64
C ILE A 48 -3.64 1.44 -8.27
N ASP A 49 -4.86 0.93 -8.10
CA ASP A 49 -5.62 1.03 -6.85
C ASP A 49 -4.97 0.26 -5.68
N SER A 50 -4.37 -0.89 -5.96
CA SER A 50 -3.62 -1.68 -4.97
C SER A 50 -2.37 -0.93 -4.52
N GLU A 51 -1.56 -0.44 -5.48
CA GLU A 51 -0.35 0.34 -5.20
C GLU A 51 -0.67 1.61 -4.40
N ARG A 52 -1.72 2.35 -4.78
CA ARG A 52 -2.20 3.54 -4.08
C ARG A 52 -2.61 3.22 -2.64
N SER A 53 -3.39 2.16 -2.45
CA SER A 53 -3.88 1.74 -1.13
C SER A 53 -2.74 1.32 -0.21
N VAL A 54 -1.76 0.57 -0.74
CA VAL A 54 -0.57 0.15 0.00
C VAL A 54 0.31 1.35 0.38
N TRP A 55 0.49 2.31 -0.52
CA TRP A 55 1.25 3.53 -0.26
C TRP A 55 0.60 4.41 0.82
N LEU A 56 -0.73 4.57 0.78
CA LEU A 56 -1.48 5.31 1.80
C LEU A 56 -1.39 4.62 3.17
N LEU A 57 -1.59 3.30 3.20
CA LEU A 57 -1.48 2.50 4.42
C LEU A 57 -0.09 2.63 5.05
N ASP A 58 0.97 2.51 4.24
CA ASP A 58 2.36 2.69 4.68
C ASP A 58 2.60 4.07 5.28
N SER A 59 2.15 5.12 4.57
CA SER A 59 2.33 6.51 4.98
C SER A 59 1.63 6.79 6.31
N LEU A 60 0.39 6.33 6.48
CA LEU A 60 -0.40 6.57 7.69
C LEU A 60 0.14 5.78 8.89
N ILE A 61 0.51 4.51 8.72
CA ILE A 61 1.07 3.68 9.81
C ILE A 61 2.39 4.27 10.33
N ARG A 62 3.26 4.75 9.43
CA ARG A 62 4.53 5.40 9.83
C ARG A 62 4.33 6.63 10.69
N HIS A 63 3.25 7.37 10.46
CA HIS A 63 2.90 8.54 11.25
C HIS A 63 1.96 8.21 12.42
N GLN A 64 1.78 6.93 12.74
CA GLN A 64 0.98 6.45 13.88
C GLN A 64 -0.50 6.86 13.78
N PHE A 65 -1.04 6.96 12.56
CA PHE A 65 -2.47 7.15 12.35
C PHE A 65 -3.20 5.81 12.29
N HIS A 66 -4.39 5.75 12.90
CA HIS A 66 -5.31 4.62 12.76
C HIS A 66 -5.93 4.61 11.36
N VAL A 67 -5.97 3.43 10.73
CA VAL A 67 -6.46 3.26 9.36
C VAL A 67 -7.58 2.22 9.34
N LEU A 68 -8.70 2.56 8.70
CA LEU A 68 -9.77 1.64 8.37
C LEU A 68 -9.80 1.44 6.85
N CYS A 69 -9.60 0.21 6.39
CA CYS A 69 -9.67 -0.14 4.97
C CYS A 69 -11.01 -0.83 4.65
N THR A 70 -11.85 -0.21 3.83
CA THR A 70 -13.19 -0.70 3.48
C THR A 70 -13.26 -1.22 2.03
N GLY A 71 -14.27 -2.03 1.73
CA GLY A 71 -14.62 -2.50 0.38
C GLY A 71 -15.12 -3.94 0.38
N ASP A 72 -15.47 -4.45 -0.81
CA ASP A 72 -16.14 -5.75 -0.96
C ASP A 72 -15.31 -6.97 -0.51
N THR A 73 -15.98 -8.04 -0.10
CA THR A 73 -15.29 -9.28 0.27
C THR A 73 -14.54 -9.86 -0.94
N GLY A 74 -13.33 -10.38 -0.72
CA GLY A 74 -12.53 -11.02 -1.77
C GLY A 74 -11.57 -10.11 -2.54
N THR A 75 -11.55 -8.80 -2.30
CA THR A 75 -10.68 -7.86 -3.04
C THR A 75 -9.25 -7.71 -2.49
N GLY A 76 -8.70 -8.74 -1.84
CA GLY A 76 -7.30 -8.76 -1.41
C GLY A 76 -6.88 -7.80 -0.28
N LYS A 77 -7.80 -7.00 0.29
CA LYS A 77 -7.51 -6.01 1.36
C LYS A 77 -6.77 -6.62 2.56
N SER A 78 -7.33 -7.68 3.16
CA SER A 78 -6.74 -8.31 4.34
C SER A 78 -5.37 -8.93 4.06
N VAL A 79 -5.15 -9.43 2.84
CA VAL A 79 -3.86 -9.97 2.40
C VAL A 79 -2.83 -8.84 2.31
N SER A 80 -3.20 -7.72 1.70
CA SER A 80 -2.33 -6.55 1.54
C SER A 80 -1.90 -5.96 2.89
N ILE A 81 -2.85 -5.79 3.82
CA ILE A 81 -2.57 -5.30 5.18
C ILE A 81 -1.66 -6.26 5.94
N LYS A 82 -1.97 -7.57 5.92
CA LYS A 82 -1.14 -8.60 6.57
C LYS A 82 0.28 -8.61 6.01
N LYS A 83 0.43 -8.63 4.68
CA LYS A 83 1.72 -8.58 3.98
C LYS A 83 2.53 -7.36 4.40
N LYS A 84 1.88 -6.20 4.56
CA LYS A 84 2.54 -4.96 4.96
C LYS A 84 2.98 -4.93 6.42
N LEU A 85 2.15 -5.42 7.33
CA LEU A 85 2.45 -5.48 8.76
C LEU A 85 3.49 -6.56 9.10
N LEU A 86 3.41 -7.72 8.44
CA LEU A 86 4.30 -8.87 8.68
C LEU A 86 5.60 -8.82 7.87
N GLY A 87 5.54 -8.35 6.62
CA GLY A 87 6.69 -8.23 5.72
C GLY A 87 7.58 -7.01 6.01
N GLY A 88 7.20 -6.21 7.01
CA GLY A 88 7.91 -5.00 7.42
C GLY A 88 7.50 -3.76 6.63
N LEU A 89 7.55 -2.62 7.32
CA LEU A 89 7.49 -1.31 6.68
C LEU A 89 8.90 -1.02 6.16
N ASN A 90 9.17 -1.22 4.87
CA ASN A 90 10.47 -0.91 4.25
C ASN A 90 10.97 0.46 4.73
N ASN A 91 11.95 0.51 5.64
CA ASN A 91 12.48 1.76 6.14
C ASN A 91 12.96 2.60 4.95
N PRO A 92 12.53 3.87 4.79
CA PRO A 92 13.06 4.70 3.72
C PRO A 92 14.59 4.75 3.86
N PRO A 93 15.33 4.81 2.73
CA PRO A 93 16.78 4.93 2.77
C PRO A 93 17.16 6.12 3.68
N GLY A 94 17.92 5.85 4.75
CA GLY A 94 18.37 6.86 5.72
C GLY A 94 17.57 6.97 7.03
N SER A 95 16.53 6.17 7.28
CA SER A 95 15.88 6.13 8.61
C SER A 95 16.60 5.14 9.54
N GLU A 96 17.34 5.66 10.52
CA GLU A 96 18.15 4.88 11.47
C GLU A 96 17.34 4.17 12.57
N LYS A 97 16.07 4.53 12.75
CA LYS A 97 15.18 3.88 13.73
C LYS A 97 14.16 3.00 13.02
N PRO A 98 14.14 1.68 13.27
CA PRO A 98 13.02 0.85 12.84
C PRO A 98 11.76 1.38 13.54
N LEU A 99 10.67 1.51 12.79
CA LEU A 99 9.38 1.89 13.36
C LEU A 99 9.02 0.85 14.42
N LYS A 100 9.01 1.25 15.69
CA LYS A 100 8.60 0.39 16.81
C LYS A 100 7.08 0.25 16.79
N LEU A 101 6.55 -0.52 15.84
CA LEU A 101 5.19 -1.00 15.99
C LEU A 101 5.17 -2.02 17.13
N ALA A 102 4.13 -1.96 17.97
CA ALA A 102 3.79 -3.07 18.86
C ALA A 102 3.63 -4.36 18.03
N PRO A 103 3.82 -5.56 18.64
CA PRO A 103 3.54 -6.81 17.96
C PRO A 103 2.14 -6.76 17.33
N SER A 104 2.07 -7.08 16.02
CA SER A 104 0.81 -7.01 15.28
C SER A 104 -0.15 -8.10 15.77
N ILE A 105 -1.33 -7.71 16.24
CA ILE A 105 -2.39 -8.63 16.63
C ILE A 105 -3.42 -8.67 15.49
N PHE A 106 -3.74 -9.87 15.01
CA PHE A 106 -4.78 -10.08 14.01
C PHE A 106 -6.02 -10.68 14.68
N LEU A 107 -7.11 -9.93 14.67
CA LEU A 107 -8.40 -10.36 15.20
C LEU A 107 -9.40 -10.45 14.04
N ASN A 108 -10.16 -11.54 14.01
CA ASN A 108 -11.27 -11.71 13.07
C ASN A 108 -12.58 -11.66 13.86
N PHE A 109 -13.52 -10.87 13.38
CA PHE A 109 -14.87 -10.79 13.92
C PHE A 109 -15.82 -11.60 13.04
N SER A 110 -16.76 -12.29 13.65
CA SER A 110 -17.85 -12.98 12.98
C SER A 110 -19.19 -12.55 13.58
N ALA A 111 -20.28 -13.05 13.02
CA ALA A 111 -21.62 -12.83 13.57
C ALA A 111 -21.80 -13.35 15.01
N GLN A 112 -20.90 -14.18 15.51
CA GLN A 112 -20.92 -14.73 16.87
C GLN A 112 -19.93 -14.05 17.82
N THR A 113 -19.17 -13.05 17.35
CA THR A 113 -18.24 -12.33 18.22
C THR A 113 -19.02 -11.36 19.11
N THR A 114 -18.86 -11.51 20.42
CA THR A 114 -19.44 -10.63 21.43
C THR A 114 -18.43 -9.60 21.92
N ALA A 115 -18.91 -8.53 22.54
CA ALA A 115 -18.09 -7.52 23.21
C ALA A 115 -17.39 -8.07 24.47
#